data_AF-A0A3D2J4W6-F1
#
_entry.id   AF-A0A3D2J4W6-F1
#
_cell.length_a   1.000
_cell.length_b   1.000
_cell.length_c   1.000
_cell.angle_alpha   90.00
_cell.angle_beta   90.00
_cell.angle_gamma   90.00
#
_symmetry.space_group_name_H-M   'P 1'
#
loop_
_entity.id
_entity.type
_entity.pdbx_description
1 polymer ?
#
loop_
_entity_poly.entity_id
_entity_poly.type
_entity_poly.pdbx_seq_one_letter_code
_entity_poly.pdbx_strand_id
1 'polypeptide(L)'
;MNIYSGAVSNIVTKMIAEVSDFIQNKDTDHPDLYNPNLVRNHPDWGLEMKATHQIAKGGESHNPGQGWFMVVVYQIIDSQTQIVQVETAYLTKEEWKIHDRAEHSNRTRTAVTLPAATKKLRENSVYLDPRYANTVLKKMIEEQSQDYLF
;
A
#
# COMPACT_ATOMS: atom_id res chain seq x y z
N MET A 1 9.65 5.00 -3.32
CA MET A 1 9.12 3.98 -4.26
C MET A 1 10.06 3.88 -5.45
N ASN A 2 10.30 2.67 -6.00
CA ASN A 2 11.14 2.52 -7.20
C ASN A 2 10.28 2.69 -8.47
N ILE A 3 10.91 2.97 -9.62
CA ILE A 3 10.21 3.25 -10.89
C ILE A 3 9.32 2.07 -11.32
N TYR A 4 9.80 0.84 -11.12
CA TYR A 4 9.08 -0.36 -11.52
C TYR A 4 7.85 -0.62 -10.65
N SER A 5 7.94 -0.39 -9.34
CA SER A 5 6.81 -0.37 -8.42
C SER A 5 5.75 0.63 -8.88
N GLY A 6 6.15 1.84 -9.31
CA GLY A 6 5.22 2.82 -9.87
C GLY A 6 4.53 2.32 -11.15
N ALA A 7 5.25 1.61 -12.02
CA ALA A 7 4.66 1.00 -13.21
C ALA A 7 3.66 -0.11 -12.84
N VAL A 8 4.01 -1.00 -11.90
CA VAL A 8 3.12 -2.07 -11.42
C VAL A 8 1.86 -1.48 -10.79
N SER A 9 1.98 -0.46 -9.92
CA SER A 9 0.81 0.18 -9.32
C SER A 9 -0.08 0.79 -10.39
N ASN A 10 0.47 1.52 -11.37
CA ASN A 10 -0.31 2.16 -12.42
C ASN A 10 -1.05 1.17 -13.32
N ILE A 11 -0.40 0.04 -13.66
CA ILE A 11 -1.06 -1.03 -14.43
C ILE A 11 -2.24 -1.58 -13.64
N VAL A 12 -2.06 -1.91 -12.36
CA VAL A 12 -3.13 -2.46 -11.53
C VAL A 12 -4.24 -1.44 -11.30
N THR A 13 -3.92 -0.16 -11.05
CA THR A 13 -4.87 0.94 -10.97
C THR A 13 -5.78 0.99 -12.19
N LYS A 14 -5.18 0.98 -13.40
CA LYS A 14 -5.93 1.00 -14.65
C LYS A 14 -6.84 -0.22 -14.79
N MET A 15 -6.34 -1.41 -14.49
CA MET A 15 -7.14 -2.64 -14.57
C MET A 15 -8.32 -2.61 -13.59
N ILE A 16 -8.14 -2.13 -12.36
CA ILE A 16 -9.25 -1.99 -11.40
C ILE A 16 -10.30 -1.03 -11.93
N ALA A 17 -9.90 0.11 -12.49
CA ALA A 17 -10.83 1.07 -13.09
C ALA A 17 -11.61 0.49 -14.29
N GLU A 18 -11.00 -0.43 -15.05
CA GLU A 18 -11.66 -1.10 -16.19
C GLU A 18 -12.68 -2.16 -15.78
N VAL A 19 -12.56 -2.74 -14.58
CA VAL A 19 -13.39 -3.89 -14.13
C VAL A 19 -14.27 -3.59 -12.91
N SER A 20 -14.32 -2.33 -12.46
CA SER A 20 -15.12 -1.91 -11.30
C SER A 20 -15.78 -0.55 -11.54
N ASP A 21 -16.57 -0.09 -10.57
CA ASP A 21 -17.19 1.24 -10.61
C ASP A 21 -16.23 2.38 -10.25
N PHE A 22 -14.97 2.07 -9.92
CA PHE A 22 -13.96 3.09 -9.64
C PHE A 22 -13.48 3.77 -10.91
N ILE A 23 -13.25 5.08 -10.83
CA ILE A 23 -12.60 5.87 -11.88
C ILE A 23 -11.17 6.18 -11.47
N GLN A 24 -10.23 6.01 -12.40
CA GLN A 24 -8.86 6.45 -12.21
C GLN A 24 -8.80 7.98 -12.18
N ASN A 25 -8.20 8.51 -11.12
CA ASN A 25 -7.94 9.93 -10.98
C ASN A 25 -6.80 10.36 -11.92
N LYS A 26 -6.68 11.67 -12.20
CA LYS A 26 -5.60 12.15 -13.07
C LYS A 26 -4.24 11.93 -12.41
N ASP A 27 -3.20 11.72 -13.22
CA ASP A 27 -1.82 11.64 -12.73
C ASP A 27 -1.54 12.87 -11.83
N THR A 28 -1.19 12.62 -10.56
CA THR A 28 -0.92 13.57 -9.45
C THR A 28 -2.06 13.89 -8.47
N ASP A 29 -3.32 13.54 -8.77
CA ASP A 29 -4.43 13.74 -7.84
C ASP A 29 -4.56 12.56 -6.86
N HIS A 30 -4.89 12.84 -5.59
CA HIS A 30 -5.11 11.83 -4.56
C HIS A 30 -6.62 11.68 -4.23
N PRO A 31 -7.14 10.46 -4.09
CA PRO A 31 -6.48 9.16 -4.27
C PRO A 31 -6.40 8.71 -5.74
N ASP A 32 -5.64 7.66 -6.01
CA ASP A 32 -5.45 7.09 -7.36
C ASP A 32 -6.75 6.63 -8.03
N LEU A 33 -7.68 6.04 -7.26
CA LEU A 33 -9.01 5.60 -7.70
C LEU A 33 -10.09 6.25 -6.84
N TYR A 34 -11.24 6.62 -7.43
CA TYR A 34 -12.38 7.13 -6.68
C TYR A 34 -13.72 6.57 -7.18
N ASN A 35 -14.69 6.44 -6.29
CA ASN A 35 -16.05 6.04 -6.62
C ASN A 35 -16.87 7.29 -6.98
N PRO A 36 -17.34 7.44 -8.23
CA PRO A 36 -18.08 8.63 -8.68
C PRO A 36 -19.46 8.78 -8.02
N ASN A 37 -19.98 7.72 -7.38
CA ASN A 37 -21.27 7.72 -6.69
C ASN A 37 -21.17 8.23 -5.25
N LEU A 38 -19.96 8.50 -4.75
CA LEU A 38 -19.72 9.02 -3.41
C LEU A 38 -19.22 10.46 -3.47
N VAL A 39 -19.57 11.25 -2.45
CA VAL A 39 -19.05 12.61 -2.29
C VAL A 39 -17.57 12.57 -1.88
N ARG A 40 -16.79 13.56 -2.32
CA ARG A 40 -15.32 13.57 -2.15
C ARG A 40 -14.81 13.42 -0.71
N ASN A 41 -15.60 13.86 0.27
CA ASN A 41 -15.28 13.79 1.69
C ASN A 41 -15.76 12.50 2.36
N HIS A 42 -16.42 11.59 1.64
CA HIS A 42 -16.81 10.29 2.16
C HIS A 42 -15.56 9.44 2.46
N PRO A 43 -15.48 8.75 3.61
CA PRO A 43 -14.32 7.91 3.95
C PRO A 43 -13.99 6.86 2.89
N ASP A 44 -15.03 6.28 2.28
CA ASP A 44 -14.90 5.27 1.22
C ASP A 44 -14.83 5.87 -0.20
N TRP A 45 -14.66 7.19 -0.32
CA TRP A 45 -14.69 7.86 -1.63
C TRP A 45 -13.60 7.36 -2.56
N GLY A 46 -12.42 6.99 -2.05
CA GLY A 46 -11.37 6.50 -2.92
C GLY A 46 -10.32 5.63 -2.27
N LEU A 47 -9.46 5.11 -3.14
CA LEU A 47 -8.52 4.04 -2.90
C LEU A 47 -7.15 4.45 -3.45
N GLU A 48 -6.17 4.53 -2.56
CA GLU A 48 -4.78 4.81 -2.90
C GLU A 48 -4.04 3.50 -3.20
N MET A 49 -3.36 3.46 -4.34
CA MET A 49 -2.66 2.29 -4.84
C MET A 49 -1.16 2.39 -4.55
N LYS A 50 -0.58 1.29 -4.08
CA LYS A 50 0.86 1.13 -3.87
C LYS A 50 1.31 -0.22 -4.37
N ALA A 51 2.58 -0.31 -4.77
CA ALA A 51 3.18 -1.59 -5.11
C ALA A 51 4.60 -1.72 -4.57
N THR A 52 4.98 -2.92 -4.14
CA THR A 52 6.29 -3.22 -3.56
C THR A 52 6.75 -4.62 -3.92
N HIS A 53 8.06 -4.79 -4.09
CA HIS A 53 8.71 -6.10 -4.20
C HIS A 53 9.22 -6.62 -2.85
N GLN A 54 9.12 -5.80 -1.81
CA GLN A 54 9.52 -6.16 -0.45
C GLN A 54 8.31 -6.75 0.26
N ILE A 55 8.35 -8.07 0.46
CA ILE A 55 7.36 -8.79 1.25
C ILE A 55 7.34 -8.19 2.66
N ALA A 56 6.15 -8.00 3.21
CA ALA A 56 5.96 -7.47 4.56
C ALA A 56 6.49 -6.04 4.78
N LYS A 57 6.67 -5.21 3.75
CA LYS A 57 7.07 -3.81 3.96
C LYS A 57 5.96 -2.92 4.55
N GLY A 58 4.70 -3.21 4.22
CA GLY A 58 3.58 -2.30 4.49
C GLY A 58 3.47 -1.17 3.45
N GLY A 59 2.75 -0.10 3.79
CA GLY A 59 2.50 1.03 2.91
C GLY A 59 3.63 2.06 2.91
N GLU A 60 3.91 2.66 1.74
CA GLU A 60 4.79 3.82 1.58
C GLU A 60 4.02 4.93 0.86
N SER A 61 4.04 6.16 1.36
CA SER A 61 3.35 7.29 0.72
C SER A 61 4.21 8.56 0.72
N HIS A 62 4.03 9.39 -0.30
CA HIS A 62 4.57 10.76 -0.32
C HIS A 62 3.63 11.75 0.37
N ASN A 63 2.33 11.44 0.38
CA ASN A 63 1.27 12.20 1.03
C ASN A 63 0.50 11.26 1.95
N PRO A 64 1.01 10.94 3.15
CA PRO A 64 0.26 10.13 4.11
C PRO A 64 -1.05 10.84 4.47
N GLY A 65 -2.15 10.14 4.29
CA GLY A 65 -3.51 10.65 4.51
C GLY A 65 -4.35 9.63 5.25
N GLN A 66 -5.60 10.00 5.52
CA GLN A 66 -6.61 9.02 5.88
C GLN A 66 -7.28 8.49 4.61
N GLY A 67 -7.62 7.21 4.57
CA GLY A 67 -8.34 6.63 3.44
C GLY A 67 -8.04 5.15 3.25
N TRP A 68 -8.65 4.56 2.22
CA TRP A 68 -8.33 3.20 1.83
C TRP A 68 -7.00 3.14 1.08
N PHE A 69 -6.18 2.16 1.44
CA PHE A 69 -4.96 1.81 0.74
C PHE A 69 -5.06 0.38 0.23
N MET A 70 -4.50 0.14 -0.95
CA MET A 70 -4.23 -1.19 -1.48
C MET A 70 -2.74 -1.32 -1.81
N VAL A 71 -2.09 -2.33 -1.23
CA VAL A 71 -0.68 -2.63 -1.44
C VAL A 71 -0.54 -3.92 -2.24
N VAL A 72 -0.07 -3.79 -3.48
CA VAL A 72 0.26 -4.92 -4.35
C VAL A 72 1.69 -5.36 -4.09
N VAL A 73 1.87 -6.53 -3.51
CA VAL A 73 3.18 -7.14 -3.30
C VAL A 73 3.46 -8.06 -4.49
N TYR A 74 4.58 -7.83 -5.17
CA TYR A 74 4.99 -8.63 -6.32
C TYR A 74 6.40 -9.23 -6.13
N GLN A 75 6.73 -10.22 -6.94
CA GLN A 75 8.07 -10.75 -7.13
C GLN A 75 8.40 -10.78 -8.62
N ILE A 76 9.70 -10.77 -8.95
CA ILE A 76 10.16 -11.01 -10.32
C ILE A 76 10.71 -12.44 -10.35
N ILE A 77 10.01 -13.34 -11.03
CA ILE A 77 10.36 -14.76 -11.16
C ILE A 77 10.41 -15.07 -12.64
N ASP A 78 11.53 -15.64 -13.11
CA ASP A 78 11.75 -15.96 -14.52
C ASP A 78 11.46 -14.75 -15.45
N SER A 79 11.92 -13.57 -15.03
CA SER A 79 11.70 -12.28 -15.71
C SER A 79 10.25 -11.82 -15.83
N GLN A 80 9.31 -12.46 -15.12
CA GLN A 80 7.89 -12.07 -15.07
C GLN A 80 7.52 -11.46 -13.72
N THR A 81 6.64 -10.46 -13.76
CA THR A 81 5.99 -9.93 -12.56
C THR A 81 4.94 -10.92 -12.08
N GLN A 82 5.11 -11.47 -10.88
CA GLN A 82 4.09 -12.26 -10.21
C GLN A 82 3.56 -11.48 -9.01
N ILE A 83 2.25 -11.23 -8.97
CA ILE A 83 1.60 -10.73 -7.76
C ILE A 83 1.56 -11.89 -6.76
N VAL A 84 2.10 -11.67 -5.58
CA VAL A 84 2.21 -12.70 -4.52
C VAL A 84 1.31 -12.39 -3.33
N GLN A 85 0.92 -11.12 -3.16
CA GLN A 85 -0.02 -10.71 -2.11
C GLN A 85 -0.69 -9.40 -2.51
N VAL A 86 -1.95 -9.21 -2.13
CA VAL A 86 -2.65 -7.93 -2.21
C VAL A 86 -3.27 -7.66 -0.85
N GLU A 87 -2.88 -6.55 -0.25
CA GLU A 87 -3.32 -6.10 1.07
C GLU A 87 -4.24 -4.89 0.91
N THR A 88 -5.29 -4.76 1.73
CA THR A 88 -6.11 -3.55 1.75
C THR A 88 -6.51 -3.17 3.16
N ALA A 89 -6.43 -1.89 3.49
CA ALA A 89 -6.95 -1.39 4.78
C ALA A 89 -7.26 0.09 4.69
N TYR A 90 -8.24 0.53 5.47
CA TYR A 90 -8.41 1.94 5.79
C TYR A 90 -7.33 2.36 6.79
N LEU A 91 -6.51 3.35 6.44
CA LEU A 91 -5.45 3.87 7.30
C LEU A 91 -5.80 5.29 7.78
N THR A 92 -5.44 5.62 9.01
CA THR A 92 -5.55 6.98 9.57
C THR A 92 -4.20 7.70 9.49
N LYS A 93 -4.17 9.01 9.80
CA LYS A 93 -2.93 9.80 9.74
C LYS A 93 -1.90 9.37 10.78
N GLU A 94 -2.37 8.92 11.93
CA GLU A 94 -1.57 8.51 13.09
C GLU A 94 -0.89 7.15 12.86
N GLU A 95 -1.35 6.39 11.87
CA GLU A 95 -0.82 5.10 11.46
C GLU A 95 0.45 5.22 10.58
N TRP A 96 0.93 6.45 10.34
CA TRP A 96 2.10 6.74 9.51
C TRP A 96 3.28 7.30 10.33
N LYS A 97 4.47 6.78 10.08
CA LYS A 97 5.73 7.39 10.47
C LYS A 97 6.23 8.29 9.34
N ILE A 98 6.25 9.59 9.58
CA ILE A 98 6.73 10.59 8.62
C ILE A 98 8.25 10.70 8.71
N HIS A 99 8.91 10.58 7.57
CA HIS A 99 10.32 10.88 7.39
C HIS A 99 10.45 12.20 6.64
N ASP A 100 10.68 13.27 7.41
CA ASP A 100 10.85 14.62 6.88
C ASP A 100 12.20 14.80 6.16
N ARG A 101 12.25 15.87 5.36
CA ARG A 101 13.43 16.29 4.63
C ARG A 101 14.51 16.75 5.60
N ALA A 102 15.73 16.24 5.46
CA ALA A 102 16.91 16.88 6.05
C ALA A 102 17.21 18.18 5.29
N GLU A 103 17.57 19.26 5.99
CA GLU A 103 18.07 20.49 5.38
C GLU A 103 19.17 20.13 4.37
N HIS A 104 19.01 20.52 3.10
CA HIS A 104 19.87 20.18 1.95
C HIS A 104 19.63 18.83 1.21
N SER A 105 18.59 18.06 1.53
CA SER A 105 18.26 16.87 0.72
C SER A 105 17.36 17.21 -0.48
N ASN A 106 17.61 16.58 -1.63
CA ASN A 106 16.70 16.55 -2.80
C ASN A 106 15.64 15.43 -2.69
N ARG A 107 15.60 14.69 -1.58
CA ARG A 107 14.62 13.61 -1.38
C ARG A 107 13.24 14.18 -1.05
N THR A 108 12.23 13.72 -1.78
CA THR A 108 10.82 13.97 -1.48
C THR A 108 10.45 13.41 -0.11
N ARG A 109 9.58 14.10 0.64
CA ARG A 109 8.98 13.60 1.88
C ARG A 109 8.45 12.18 1.66
N THR A 110 8.68 11.29 2.62
CA THR A 110 8.16 9.92 2.58
C THR A 110 7.55 9.57 3.93
N ALA A 111 6.56 8.71 3.92
CA ALA A 111 5.98 8.13 5.10
C ALA A 111 5.85 6.62 4.90
N VAL A 112 6.01 5.88 5.98
CA VAL A 112 5.83 4.42 6.02
C VAL A 112 4.83 4.07 7.11
N THR A 113 4.09 3.00 6.94
CA THR A 113 3.14 2.54 7.97
C THR A 113 3.86 2.12 9.25
N LEU A 114 3.26 2.43 10.40
CA LEU A 114 3.68 1.90 11.69
C LEU A 114 3.44 0.39 11.78
N PRO A 115 4.10 -0.35 12.69
CA PRO A 115 3.93 -1.80 12.82
C PRO A 115 2.47 -2.25 12.92
N ALA A 116 1.66 -1.58 13.77
CA ALA A 116 0.23 -1.89 13.92
C ALA A 116 -0.56 -1.73 12.60
N ALA A 117 -0.25 -0.69 11.81
CA ALA A 117 -0.89 -0.43 10.53
C ALA A 117 -0.43 -1.41 9.44
N THR A 118 0.85 -1.78 9.45
CA THR A 118 1.39 -2.84 8.59
C THR A 118 0.75 -4.19 8.91
N LYS A 119 0.58 -4.51 10.19
CA LYS A 119 -0.15 -5.71 10.64
C LYS A 119 -1.60 -5.69 10.15
N LYS A 120 -2.29 -4.56 10.32
CA LYS A 120 -3.67 -4.35 9.84
C LYS A 120 -3.81 -4.60 8.35
N LEU A 121 -2.88 -4.10 7.53
CA LEU A 121 -2.83 -4.38 6.08
C LEU A 121 -2.73 -5.89 5.79
N ARG A 122 -1.83 -6.59 6.46
CA ARG A 122 -1.62 -8.04 6.24
C ARG A 122 -2.80 -8.89 6.68
N GLU A 123 -3.41 -8.57 7.82
CA GLU A 123 -4.62 -9.24 8.30
C GLU A 123 -5.80 -9.09 7.32
N ASN A 124 -5.77 -8.06 6.49
CA ASN A 124 -6.74 -7.81 5.43
C ASN A 124 -6.15 -8.08 4.04
N SER A 125 -5.37 -9.16 3.91
CA SER A 125 -4.93 -9.66 2.60
C SER A 125 -6.12 -10.22 1.83
N VAL A 126 -6.43 -9.63 0.68
CA VAL A 126 -7.50 -10.09 -0.23
C VAL A 126 -6.97 -11.14 -1.22
N TYR A 127 -5.66 -11.23 -1.36
CA TYR A 127 -4.98 -12.29 -2.10
C TYR A 127 -3.63 -12.59 -1.42
N LEU A 128 -3.28 -13.87 -1.32
CA LEU A 128 -1.99 -14.34 -0.84
C LEU A 128 -1.66 -15.66 -1.53
N ASP A 129 -0.53 -15.68 -2.24
CA ASP A 129 0.01 -16.90 -2.82
C ASP A 129 0.46 -17.84 -1.67
N PRO A 130 -0.03 -19.09 -1.60
CA PRO A 130 0.30 -20.04 -0.54
C PRO A 130 1.80 -20.28 -0.37
N ARG A 131 2.61 -20.12 -1.43
CA ARG A 131 4.08 -20.27 -1.38
C ARG A 131 4.72 -19.21 -0.48
N TYR A 132 4.07 -18.07 -0.28
CA TYR A 132 4.54 -16.94 0.52
C TYR A 132 3.87 -16.85 1.89
N ALA A 133 2.85 -17.67 2.17
CA ALA A 133 2.07 -17.59 3.41
C ALA A 133 2.94 -17.74 4.66
N ASN A 134 3.86 -18.71 4.69
CA ASN A 134 4.76 -18.89 5.83
C ASN A 134 5.67 -17.68 6.08
N THR A 135 6.13 -17.03 5.00
CA THR A 135 6.99 -15.83 5.11
C THR A 135 6.20 -14.66 5.69
N VAL A 136 4.97 -14.44 5.21
CA VAL A 136 4.07 -13.39 5.71
C VAL A 136 3.71 -13.65 7.18
N LEU A 137 3.32 -14.89 7.53
CA LEU A 137 2.96 -15.26 8.90
C LEU A 137 4.13 -15.09 9.88
N LYS A 138 5.35 -15.51 9.50
CA LYS A 138 6.55 -15.29 10.33
C LYS A 138 6.76 -13.81 10.62
N LYS A 139 6.60 -12.95 9.62
CA LYS A 139 6.73 -11.49 9.78
C LYS A 139 5.67 -10.91 10.71
N MET A 140 4.44 -11.40 10.63
CA MET A 140 3.37 -10.99 11.56
C MET A 140 3.69 -11.37 13.02
N ILE A 141 4.23 -12.57 13.26
CA ILE A 141 4.61 -13.02 14.61
C ILE A 141 5.80 -12.22 15.16
N GLU A 142 6.80 -11.94 14.33
CA GLU A 142 7.96 -11.12 14.70
C GLU A 142 7.54 -9.72 15.18
N GLU A 143 6.56 -9.11 14.50
CA GLU A 143 6.05 -7.79 14.85
C GLU A 143 5.22 -7.80 16.13
N GLN A 144 4.35 -8.80 16.33
CA GLN A 144 3.62 -8.98 17.59
C GLN A 144 4.57 -9.13 18.79
N SER A 145 5.71 -9.80 18.61
CA SER A 145 6.66 -10.03 19.70
C SER A 145 7.38 -8.75 20.14
N GLN A 146 7.43 -7.72 19.29
CA GLN A 146 8.00 -6.42 19.65
C GLN A 146 7.04 -5.55 20.48
N ASP A 147 5.73 -5.80 20.39
CA ASP A 147 4.72 -5.10 21.18
C ASP A 147 4.74 -5.52 22.67
N TYR A 148 5.37 -6.65 23.01
CA TYR A 148 5.49 -7.18 24.39
C TYR A 148 6.80 -6.81 25.12
N LEU A 149 7.66 -5.98 24.51
CA LEU A 149 8.96 -5.59 25.08
C LEU A 149 8.97 -4.17 25.71
N PHE A 150 7.79 -3.63 26.04
CA PHE A 150 7.63 -2.35 26.74
C PHE A 150 6.86 -2.51 28.05
#